data_AF-A0A9X6N8E9-F1
#
_entry.id   AF-A0A9X6N8E9-F1
#
_cell.length_a   1.000
_cell.length_b   1.000
_cell.length_c   1.000
_cell.angle_alpha   90.00
_cell.angle_beta   90.00
_cell.angle_gamma   90.00
#
_symmetry.space_group_name_H-M   'P 1'
#
loop_
_entity.id
_entity.type
_entity.pdbx_description
1 polymer ?
#
loop_
_entity_poly.entity_id
_entity_poly.type
_entity_poly.pdbx_seq_one_letter_code
_entity_poly.pdbx_strand_id
1 'polypeptide(L)'
;MVNEAVFLDKVMYFLDDQFLNKDHHSNGSIFDLQVVQYFKERYKNSTGLVKEQNKAVYYFSFEEFLNQMLRPFDTRIKEAMQLKRFQLPDFKELLSLQEFELVLNQKKINIDKSLKVEAITILNSEINNLYKEKWIFLDELSLQTNDASYLNFYKMYYGEMMEYIYLQKNKILKMIKRRINTPSKNNVQPDLKMDLIIKDIENTTKQLGVTCNFNEIQQKQSQNSFSMYYSFREGTVLLTTKEPKNYIDLLKVWHEFGHVVHYQNMDKSLLFPFSKLHNLHNMEGIAIYYQFLGNELYKYPFDFKIYDMLWWTFIEFFTVYEWLESNMKENIEDLFANNLQLVYEKLPTYPCPIRYFNKGFKSFRYILGLFLAFGIRSYLEKRQIESGEYIKEIMYNGGIHRNDELIFNGCQYVLNQ
;
A
#
# COMPACT_ATOMS: atom_id res chain seq x y z
N MET A 1 22.62 -24.96 -2.71
CA MET A 1 21.61 -25.25 -1.67
C MET A 1 21.48 -23.99 -0.81
N VAL A 2 20.30 -23.38 -0.74
CA VAL A 2 20.07 -22.13 0.01
C VAL A 2 19.89 -22.48 1.49
N ASN A 3 20.74 -21.95 2.38
CA ASN A 3 20.56 -22.07 3.83
C ASN A 3 19.60 -20.96 4.29
N GLU A 4 18.51 -21.35 4.96
CA GLU A 4 17.45 -20.45 5.39
C GLU A 4 17.97 -19.35 6.33
N ALA A 5 18.76 -19.68 7.36
CA ALA A 5 19.32 -18.69 8.28
C ALA A 5 20.20 -17.65 7.54
N VAL A 6 21.08 -18.13 6.67
CA VAL A 6 21.95 -17.26 5.85
C VAL A 6 21.14 -16.37 4.91
N PHE A 7 20.04 -16.87 4.36
CA PHE A 7 19.15 -16.08 3.52
C PHE A 7 18.46 -14.97 4.33
N LEU A 8 17.93 -15.29 5.51
CA LEU A 8 17.27 -14.32 6.39
C LEU A 8 18.21 -13.19 6.81
N ASP A 9 19.45 -13.51 7.15
CA ASP A 9 20.47 -12.51 7.47
C ASP A 9 20.77 -11.56 6.30
N LYS A 10 20.77 -12.10 5.07
CA LYS A 10 20.92 -11.30 3.84
C LYS A 10 19.71 -10.43 3.56
N VAL A 11 18.50 -10.93 3.77
CA VAL A 11 17.25 -10.15 3.66
C VAL A 11 17.27 -8.99 4.65
N MET A 12 17.68 -9.23 5.90
CA MET A 12 17.83 -8.18 6.91
C MET A 12 18.78 -7.09 6.43
N TYR A 13 19.96 -7.50 5.99
CA TYR A 13 20.98 -6.57 5.49
C TYR A 13 20.50 -5.73 4.32
N PHE A 14 19.86 -6.37 3.34
CA PHE A 14 19.31 -5.71 2.17
C PHE A 14 18.32 -4.60 2.57
N LEU A 15 17.48 -4.84 3.58
CA LEU A 15 16.45 -3.88 3.97
C LEU A 15 16.99 -2.73 4.83
N ASP A 16 17.98 -2.99 5.68
CA ASP A 16 18.71 -1.94 6.39
C ASP A 16 19.38 -0.99 5.38
N ASP A 17 20.02 -1.55 4.34
CA ASP A 17 20.71 -0.76 3.31
C ASP A 17 19.74 0.09 2.47
N GLN A 18 18.62 -0.50 2.03
CA GLN A 18 17.56 0.20 1.29
C GLN A 18 17.01 1.42 2.04
N PHE A 19 16.89 1.33 3.37
CA PHE A 19 16.30 2.40 4.17
C PHE A 19 17.31 3.43 4.67
N LEU A 20 18.48 2.97 5.15
CA LEU A 20 19.45 3.82 5.83
C LEU A 20 20.41 4.51 4.88
N ASN A 21 20.84 3.84 3.80
CA ASN A 21 21.93 4.35 2.97
C ASN A 21 21.49 5.07 1.70
N LYS A 22 20.25 4.89 1.21
CA LYS A 22 19.63 5.52 0.00
C LYS A 22 20.43 5.43 -1.32
N ASP A 23 21.71 5.09 -1.29
CA ASP A 23 22.58 4.90 -2.45
C ASP A 23 22.47 3.44 -2.90
N HIS A 24 21.57 3.21 -3.85
CA HIS A 24 21.35 1.93 -4.51
C HIS A 24 22.63 1.44 -5.21
N HIS A 25 23.48 0.69 -4.51
CA HIS A 25 24.60 -0.04 -5.10
C HIS A 25 24.75 -1.48 -4.58
N SER A 26 23.72 -2.10 -4.02
CA SER A 26 23.76 -3.54 -3.77
C SER A 26 23.55 -4.33 -5.08
N ASN A 27 24.62 -4.50 -5.86
CA ASN A 27 24.68 -5.41 -7.03
C ASN A 27 24.54 -6.90 -6.66
N GLY A 28 24.26 -7.23 -5.40
CA GLY A 28 23.91 -8.59 -4.99
C GLY A 28 22.41 -8.84 -5.17
N SER A 29 22.01 -9.50 -6.26
CA SER A 29 20.70 -10.13 -6.34
C SER A 29 20.68 -11.29 -5.33
N ILE A 30 20.11 -11.05 -4.15
CA ILE A 30 19.91 -12.10 -3.13
C ILE A 30 18.62 -12.91 -3.37
N PHE A 31 17.79 -12.48 -4.32
CA PHE A 31 16.50 -13.09 -4.65
C PHE A 31 16.55 -13.61 -6.09
N ASP A 32 16.83 -14.88 -6.24
CA ASP A 32 16.83 -15.57 -7.54
C ASP A 32 15.74 -16.64 -7.60
N LEU A 33 15.58 -17.23 -8.79
CA LEU A 33 14.60 -18.28 -9.02
C LEU A 33 14.82 -19.51 -8.12
N GLN A 34 16.07 -19.83 -7.75
CA GLN A 34 16.37 -20.97 -6.87
C GLN A 34 15.84 -20.75 -5.45
N VAL A 35 15.97 -19.52 -4.93
CA VAL A 35 15.39 -19.12 -3.65
C VAL A 35 13.87 -19.24 -3.68
N VAL A 36 13.22 -18.75 -4.75
CA VAL A 36 11.76 -18.84 -4.90
C VAL A 36 11.30 -20.30 -4.92
N GLN A 37 11.94 -21.14 -5.73
CA GLN A 37 11.61 -22.56 -5.85
C GLN A 37 11.85 -23.32 -4.54
N TYR A 38 12.93 -23.02 -3.82
CA TYR A 38 13.23 -23.62 -2.52
C TYR A 38 12.08 -23.41 -1.52
N PHE A 39 11.60 -22.17 -1.37
CA PHE A 39 10.51 -21.88 -0.44
C PHE A 39 9.13 -22.34 -0.96
N LYS A 40 8.91 -22.38 -2.28
CA LYS A 40 7.72 -23.00 -2.90
C LYS A 40 7.58 -24.46 -2.46
N GLU A 41 8.68 -25.24 -2.53
CA GLU A 41 8.67 -26.66 -2.17
C GLU A 41 8.54 -26.89 -0.65
N ARG A 42 9.16 -26.05 0.19
CA ARG A 42 8.94 -26.13 1.64
C ARG A 42 7.49 -25.81 2.02
N TYR A 43 6.89 -24.80 1.40
CA TYR A 43 5.48 -24.46 1.61
C TYR A 43 4.56 -25.65 1.27
N LYS A 44 4.77 -26.31 0.12
CA LYS A 44 3.98 -27.48 -0.27
C LYS A 44 4.08 -28.64 0.73
N ASN A 45 5.28 -28.86 1.28
CA ASN A 45 5.61 -30.03 2.11
C ASN A 45 5.51 -29.77 3.63
N SER A 46 4.98 -28.63 4.07
CA SER A 46 4.83 -28.28 5.49
C SER A 46 3.36 -28.19 5.93
N THR A 47 3.14 -28.23 7.25
CA THR A 47 1.82 -28.15 7.91
C THR A 47 1.85 -27.18 9.09
N GLY A 48 0.67 -26.77 9.57
CA GLY A 48 0.52 -25.89 10.73
C GLY A 48 1.24 -24.55 10.59
N LEU A 49 1.80 -24.05 11.70
CA LEU A 49 2.52 -22.77 11.76
C LEU A 49 3.71 -22.70 10.78
N VAL A 50 4.45 -23.81 10.63
CA VAL A 50 5.58 -23.90 9.70
C VAL A 50 5.14 -23.69 8.25
N LYS A 51 3.93 -24.15 7.89
CA LYS A 51 3.36 -23.90 6.57
C LYS A 51 3.09 -22.44 6.31
N GLU A 52 2.46 -21.76 7.26
CA GLU A 52 2.18 -20.33 7.12
C GLU A 52 3.48 -19.53 7.06
N GLN A 53 4.51 -19.92 7.82
CA GLN A 53 5.84 -19.33 7.74
C GLN A 53 6.46 -19.48 6.36
N ASN A 54 6.54 -20.71 5.84
CA ASN A 54 7.08 -20.95 4.50
C ASN A 54 6.26 -20.26 3.40
N LYS A 55 4.93 -20.18 3.54
CA LYS A 55 4.04 -19.44 2.63
C LYS A 55 4.44 -17.96 2.54
N ALA A 56 4.76 -17.34 3.68
CA ALA A 56 5.21 -15.95 3.75
C ALA A 56 6.52 -15.74 2.98
N VAL A 57 7.52 -16.56 3.29
CA VAL A 57 8.86 -16.42 2.73
C VAL A 57 8.85 -16.71 1.23
N TYR A 58 8.04 -17.68 0.80
CA TYR A 58 7.81 -17.96 -0.62
C TYR A 58 7.21 -16.75 -1.34
N TYR A 59 6.10 -16.21 -0.81
CA TYR A 59 5.43 -15.05 -1.40
C TYR A 59 6.36 -13.83 -1.47
N PHE A 60 7.16 -13.58 -0.41
CA PHE A 60 8.16 -12.51 -0.43
C PHE A 60 9.17 -12.66 -1.55
N SER A 61 9.79 -13.84 -1.59
CA SER A 61 10.93 -14.11 -2.45
C SER A 61 10.48 -13.99 -3.89
N PHE A 62 9.24 -14.43 -4.17
CA PHE A 62 8.60 -14.27 -5.47
C PHE A 62 8.39 -12.80 -5.84
N GLU A 63 7.80 -11.99 -4.96
CA GLU A 63 7.60 -10.54 -5.21
C GLU A 63 8.92 -9.79 -5.43
N GLU A 64 9.96 -10.10 -4.66
CA GLU A 64 11.28 -9.47 -4.81
C GLU A 64 12.00 -9.95 -6.08
N PHE A 65 11.87 -11.23 -6.42
CA PHE A 65 12.36 -11.76 -7.70
C PHE A 65 11.69 -11.04 -8.88
N LEU A 66 10.36 -10.92 -8.88
CA LEU A 66 9.64 -10.17 -9.92
C LEU A 66 10.12 -8.72 -10.00
N ASN A 67 10.24 -8.03 -8.86
CA ASN A 67 10.72 -6.64 -8.84
C ASN A 67 12.11 -6.50 -9.48
N GLN A 68 13.02 -7.46 -9.24
CA GLN A 68 14.34 -7.45 -9.86
C GLN A 68 14.28 -7.65 -11.37
N MET A 69 13.47 -8.61 -11.83
CA MET A 69 13.29 -8.90 -13.26
C MET A 69 12.62 -7.73 -14.00
N LEU A 70 11.85 -6.90 -13.30
CA LEU A 70 11.18 -5.73 -13.86
C LEU A 70 12.06 -4.47 -13.91
N ARG A 71 13.23 -4.43 -13.24
CA ARG A 71 14.14 -3.26 -13.24
C ARG A 71 14.54 -2.75 -14.62
N PRO A 72 14.79 -3.60 -15.64
CA PRO A 72 15.06 -3.12 -16.99
C PRO A 72 13.89 -2.34 -17.59
N PHE A 73 12.64 -2.73 -17.30
CA PHE A 73 11.45 -1.98 -17.71
C PHE A 73 11.37 -0.64 -16.98
N ASP A 74 11.65 -0.61 -15.67
CA ASP A 74 11.69 0.63 -14.90
C ASP A 74 12.74 1.62 -15.45
N THR A 75 13.89 1.10 -15.88
CA THR A 75 14.95 1.88 -16.50
C THR A 75 14.49 2.44 -17.85
N ARG A 76 13.93 1.60 -18.73
CA ARG A 76 13.36 2.03 -20.03
C ARG A 76 12.29 3.10 -19.86
N ILE A 77 11.37 2.91 -18.91
CA ILE A 77 10.30 3.87 -18.62
C ILE A 77 10.89 5.20 -18.10
N LYS A 78 11.86 5.13 -17.18
CA LYS A 78 12.53 6.32 -16.64
C LYS A 78 13.24 7.10 -17.74
N GLU A 79 13.98 6.42 -18.61
CA GLU A 79 14.64 7.01 -19.78
C GLU A 79 13.62 7.68 -20.72
N ALA A 80 12.52 6.99 -21.04
CA ALA A 80 11.45 7.55 -21.86
C ALA A 80 10.81 8.81 -21.25
N MET A 81 10.65 8.85 -19.92
CA MET A 81 10.12 10.02 -19.21
C MET A 81 11.10 11.21 -19.18
N GLN A 82 12.40 10.96 -19.20
CA GLN A 82 13.47 11.96 -19.06
C GLN A 82 14.04 12.46 -20.39
N LEU A 83 13.78 11.76 -21.49
CA LEU A 83 14.25 12.14 -22.82
C LEU A 83 13.65 13.49 -23.24
N LYS A 84 14.50 14.53 -23.36
CA LYS A 84 14.12 15.86 -23.85
C LYS A 84 13.86 15.80 -25.35
N ARG A 85 12.60 15.92 -25.75
CA ARG A 85 12.21 15.74 -27.16
C ARG A 85 11.01 16.56 -27.64
N PHE A 86 10.34 17.35 -26.78
CA PHE A 86 9.26 18.21 -27.25
C PHE A 86 9.55 19.69 -27.06
N GLN A 87 9.34 20.44 -28.13
CA GLN A 87 9.54 21.88 -28.18
C GLN A 87 8.22 22.57 -27.83
N LEU A 88 8.25 23.50 -26.88
CA LEU A 88 7.12 24.41 -26.66
C LEU A 88 7.33 25.73 -27.42
N PRO A 89 6.27 26.35 -27.95
CA PRO A 89 6.37 27.64 -28.64
C PRO A 89 7.07 28.72 -27.81
N ASP A 90 6.86 28.72 -26.49
CA ASP A 90 7.42 29.70 -25.54
C ASP A 90 8.74 29.26 -24.87
N PHE A 91 9.19 28.01 -25.09
CA PHE A 91 10.42 27.50 -24.48
C PHE A 91 11.47 27.28 -25.57
N LYS A 92 12.66 27.85 -25.36
CA LYS A 92 13.78 27.67 -26.30
C LYS A 92 14.40 26.27 -26.23
N GLU A 93 14.22 25.56 -25.12
CA GLU A 93 14.74 24.22 -24.92
C GLU A 93 13.67 23.15 -25.16
N LEU A 94 14.11 22.00 -25.63
CA LEU A 94 13.30 20.78 -25.59
C LEU A 94 13.05 20.38 -24.15
N LEU A 95 11.81 20.02 -23.86
CA LEU A 95 11.37 19.48 -22.59
C LEU A 95 11.16 17.96 -22.71
N SER A 96 11.27 17.27 -21.58
CA SER A 96 10.96 15.85 -21.39
C SER A 96 9.51 15.63 -20.94
N LEU A 97 8.95 14.43 -21.10
CA LEU A 97 7.58 14.12 -20.64
C LEU A 97 7.36 14.45 -19.17
N GLN A 98 8.37 14.19 -18.34
CA GLN A 98 8.33 14.53 -16.91
C GLN A 98 8.21 16.03 -16.68
N GLU A 99 9.00 16.85 -17.40
CA GLU A 99 8.92 18.31 -17.31
C GLU A 99 7.58 18.84 -17.85
N PHE A 100 7.06 18.24 -18.93
CA PHE A 100 5.74 18.52 -19.47
C PHE A 100 4.62 18.28 -18.46
N GLU A 101 4.59 17.11 -17.83
CA GLU A 101 3.59 16.76 -16.82
C GLU A 101 3.61 17.74 -15.63
N LEU A 102 4.81 18.14 -15.18
CA LEU A 102 4.96 19.12 -14.10
C LEU A 102 4.40 20.49 -14.50
N VAL A 103 4.71 20.95 -15.72
CA VAL A 103 4.23 22.23 -16.25
C VAL A 103 2.70 22.22 -16.39
N LEU A 104 2.10 21.14 -16.89
CA LEU A 104 0.64 20.98 -17.04
C LEU A 104 -0.13 21.02 -15.72
N ASN A 105 0.49 20.57 -14.63
CA ASN A 105 -0.12 20.53 -13.30
C ASN A 105 0.03 21.86 -12.53
N GLN A 106 0.86 22.78 -13.01
CA GLN A 106 1.02 24.11 -12.41
C GLN A 106 -0.10 25.05 -12.87
N LYS A 107 -1.00 25.41 -11.95
CA LYS A 107 -2.16 26.31 -12.18
C LYS A 107 -1.81 27.70 -12.76
N LYS A 108 -0.53 28.11 -12.80
CA LYS A 108 -0.09 29.47 -13.14
C LYS A 108 0.42 29.62 -14.58
N ILE A 109 0.66 28.54 -15.31
CA ILE A 109 1.17 28.62 -16.68
C ILE A 109 -0.03 28.45 -17.61
N ASN A 110 -0.28 29.48 -18.42
CA ASN A 110 -1.34 29.45 -19.42
C ASN A 110 -0.84 28.65 -20.63
N ILE A 111 -0.84 27.33 -20.50
CA ILE A 111 -0.37 26.42 -21.56
C ILE A 111 -1.48 26.29 -22.59
N ASP A 112 -1.10 26.33 -23.87
CA ASP A 112 -2.02 26.08 -24.98
C ASP A 112 -2.77 24.76 -24.77
N LYS A 113 -4.09 24.78 -24.97
CA LYS A 113 -4.96 23.61 -24.84
C LYS A 113 -4.52 22.47 -25.77
N SER A 114 -3.97 22.78 -26.94
CA SER A 114 -3.43 21.80 -27.89
C SER A 114 -2.24 21.04 -27.32
N LEU A 115 -1.28 21.73 -26.68
CA LEU A 115 -0.12 21.13 -26.02
C LEU A 115 -0.51 20.22 -24.86
N LYS A 116 -1.53 20.62 -24.09
CA LYS A 116 -2.11 19.78 -23.03
C LYS A 116 -2.72 18.49 -23.59
N VAL A 117 -3.42 18.59 -24.71
CA VAL A 117 -4.00 17.43 -25.40
C VAL A 117 -2.89 16.54 -25.97
N GLU A 118 -1.83 17.11 -26.54
CA GLU A 118 -0.70 16.37 -27.09
C GLU A 118 0.05 15.58 -26.02
N ALA A 119 0.42 16.23 -24.91
CA ALA A 119 1.07 15.53 -23.79
C ALA A 119 0.20 14.41 -23.20
N ILE A 120 -1.11 14.65 -23.03
CA ILE A 120 -2.05 13.61 -22.60
C ILE A 120 -2.09 12.45 -23.62
N THR A 121 -2.08 12.75 -24.92
CA THR A 121 -2.12 11.74 -25.99
C THR A 121 -0.83 10.90 -26.01
N ILE A 122 0.32 11.52 -25.80
CA ILE A 122 1.62 10.82 -25.78
C ILE A 122 1.77 10.01 -24.49
N LEU A 123 1.36 10.56 -23.34
CA LEU A 123 1.30 9.81 -22.08
C LEU A 123 0.39 8.58 -22.21
N ASN A 124 -0.79 8.75 -22.82
CA ASN A 124 -1.76 7.66 -22.99
C ASN A 124 -1.36 6.64 -24.06
N SER A 125 -0.51 7.00 -25.02
CA SER A 125 -0.12 6.07 -26.10
C SER A 125 1.23 5.42 -25.86
N GLU A 126 2.29 6.18 -25.59
CA GLU A 126 3.64 5.63 -25.49
C GLU A 126 3.95 5.08 -24.09
N ILE A 127 3.67 5.87 -23.04
CA ILE A 127 3.99 5.47 -21.66
C ILE A 127 3.07 4.34 -21.20
N ASN A 128 1.77 4.45 -21.46
CA ASN A 128 0.84 3.37 -21.13
C ASN A 128 1.21 2.04 -21.81
N ASN A 129 1.68 2.06 -23.05
CA ASN A 129 2.14 0.85 -23.73
C ASN A 129 3.36 0.22 -23.04
N LEU A 130 4.36 1.02 -22.64
CA LEU A 130 5.51 0.51 -21.88
C LEU A 130 5.10 -0.10 -20.53
N TYR A 131 4.13 0.50 -19.84
CA TYR A 131 3.58 -0.07 -18.61
C TYR A 131 2.74 -1.33 -18.88
N LYS A 132 1.99 -1.41 -19.98
CA LYS A 132 1.29 -2.64 -20.40
C LYS A 132 2.28 -3.76 -20.67
N GLU A 133 3.35 -3.50 -21.43
CA GLU A 133 4.43 -4.47 -21.67
C GLU A 133 5.02 -4.99 -20.36
N LYS A 134 5.31 -4.09 -19.42
CA LYS A 134 5.82 -4.44 -18.09
C LYS A 134 4.85 -5.39 -17.35
N TRP A 135 3.55 -5.12 -17.39
CA TRP A 135 2.53 -5.94 -16.74
C TRP A 135 2.32 -7.30 -17.40
N ILE A 136 2.33 -7.36 -18.74
CA ILE A 136 2.27 -8.62 -19.49
C ILE A 136 3.48 -9.49 -19.13
N PHE A 137 4.68 -8.90 -19.13
CA PHE A 137 5.90 -9.60 -18.76
C PHE A 137 5.86 -10.11 -17.31
N LEU A 138 5.28 -9.34 -16.39
CA LEU A 138 5.06 -9.76 -15.00
C LEU A 138 4.17 -11.01 -14.93
N ASP A 139 3.04 -11.03 -15.65
CA ASP A 139 2.12 -12.17 -15.67
C ASP A 139 2.75 -13.42 -16.30
N GLU A 140 3.50 -13.25 -17.40
CA GLU A 140 4.27 -14.32 -18.04
C GLU A 140 5.34 -14.92 -17.12
N LEU A 141 6.09 -14.07 -16.40
CA LEU A 141 7.05 -14.53 -15.40
C LEU A 141 6.38 -15.28 -14.25
N SER A 142 5.19 -14.84 -13.82
CA SER A 142 4.41 -15.55 -12.82
C SER A 142 4.04 -16.95 -13.31
N LEU A 143 3.56 -17.08 -14.55
CA LEU A 143 3.25 -18.39 -15.14
C LEU A 143 4.47 -19.30 -15.19
N GLN A 144 5.63 -18.77 -15.58
CA GLN A 144 6.88 -19.55 -15.65
C GLN A 144 7.40 -19.97 -14.27
N THR A 145 7.20 -19.15 -13.24
CA THR A 145 7.76 -19.37 -11.90
C THR A 145 6.83 -20.20 -11.01
N ASN A 146 5.52 -19.94 -11.11
CA ASN A 146 4.50 -20.44 -10.19
C ASN A 146 3.50 -21.40 -10.85
N ASP A 147 3.59 -21.62 -12.15
CA ASP A 147 2.62 -22.42 -12.92
C ASP A 147 1.19 -21.83 -12.85
N ALA A 148 1.10 -20.53 -12.55
CA ALA A 148 -0.14 -19.79 -12.38
C ALA A 148 0.03 -18.33 -12.80
N SER A 149 -1.02 -17.75 -13.41
CA SER A 149 -1.07 -16.31 -13.67
C SER A 149 -0.91 -15.53 -12.38
N TYR A 150 -0.49 -14.28 -12.50
CA TYR A 150 -0.26 -13.42 -11.36
C TYR A 150 -1.54 -13.22 -10.53
N LEU A 151 -2.70 -13.07 -11.19
CA LEU A 151 -4.00 -13.04 -10.51
C LEU A 151 -4.27 -14.34 -9.72
N ASN A 152 -4.06 -15.51 -10.34
CA ASN A 152 -4.32 -16.79 -9.71
C ASN A 152 -3.39 -17.06 -8.52
N PHE A 153 -2.11 -16.68 -8.63
CA PHE A 153 -1.17 -16.73 -7.51
C PHE A 153 -1.68 -15.94 -6.31
N TYR A 154 -2.22 -14.74 -6.54
CA TYR A 154 -2.78 -13.90 -5.49
C TYR A 154 -4.09 -14.46 -4.90
N LYS A 155 -4.97 -15.03 -5.72
CA LYS A 155 -6.16 -15.76 -5.25
C LYS A 155 -5.78 -16.92 -4.34
N MET A 156 -4.75 -17.69 -4.70
CA MET A 156 -4.24 -18.78 -3.85
C MET A 156 -3.66 -18.26 -2.53
N TYR A 157 -3.02 -17.08 -2.54
CA TYR A 157 -2.43 -16.50 -1.34
C TYR A 157 -3.49 -15.95 -0.38
N TYR A 158 -4.41 -15.11 -0.86
CA TYR A 158 -5.43 -14.43 -0.05
C TYR A 158 -6.73 -15.22 0.13
N GLY A 159 -6.89 -16.33 -0.59
CA GLY A 159 -8.07 -17.18 -0.51
C GLY A 159 -9.34 -16.50 -1.02
N GLU A 160 -10.48 -16.98 -0.53
CA GLU A 160 -11.83 -16.56 -0.95
C GLU A 160 -12.10 -15.08 -0.71
N MET A 161 -11.37 -14.42 0.20
CA MET A 161 -11.56 -13.01 0.54
C MET A 161 -11.38 -12.09 -0.69
N MET A 162 -10.42 -12.42 -1.56
CA MET A 162 -10.15 -11.63 -2.75
C MET A 162 -11.32 -11.66 -3.75
N GLU A 163 -11.87 -12.85 -3.97
CA GLU A 163 -13.04 -13.02 -4.82
C GLU A 163 -14.29 -12.40 -4.18
N TYR A 164 -14.48 -12.59 -2.86
CA TYR A 164 -15.58 -11.98 -2.13
C TYR A 164 -15.59 -10.45 -2.26
N ILE A 165 -14.44 -9.78 -2.05
CA ILE A 165 -14.34 -8.32 -2.19
C ILE A 165 -14.62 -7.87 -3.63
N TYR A 166 -14.09 -8.59 -4.62
CA TYR A 166 -14.40 -8.34 -6.03
C TYR A 166 -15.91 -8.44 -6.32
N LEU A 167 -16.58 -9.48 -5.83
CA LEU A 167 -18.03 -9.64 -5.98
C LEU A 167 -18.83 -8.49 -5.34
N GLN A 168 -18.28 -7.80 -4.33
CA GLN A 168 -18.90 -6.62 -3.72
C GLN A 168 -18.53 -5.29 -4.41
N LYS A 169 -17.73 -5.29 -5.49
CA LYS A 169 -17.22 -4.09 -6.19
C LYS A 169 -18.25 -2.97 -6.31
N ASN A 170 -19.40 -3.27 -6.89
CA ASN A 170 -20.43 -2.25 -7.17
C ASN A 170 -21.00 -1.63 -5.89
N LYS A 171 -21.13 -2.40 -4.80
CA LYS A 171 -21.59 -1.86 -3.52
C LYS A 171 -20.51 -0.99 -2.88
N ILE A 172 -19.27 -1.48 -2.88
CA ILE A 172 -18.10 -0.78 -2.33
C ILE A 172 -17.92 0.57 -3.03
N LEU A 173 -17.82 0.60 -4.36
CA LEU A 173 -17.56 1.84 -5.10
C LEU A 173 -18.70 2.87 -4.94
N LYS A 174 -19.96 2.42 -4.89
CA LYS A 174 -21.11 3.29 -4.59
C LYS A 174 -21.08 3.84 -3.16
N MET A 175 -20.63 3.05 -2.19
CA MET A 175 -20.45 3.53 -0.82
C MET A 175 -19.32 4.56 -0.75
N ILE A 176 -18.19 4.33 -1.44
CA ILE A 176 -17.08 5.29 -1.54
C ILE A 176 -17.58 6.61 -2.12
N LYS A 177 -18.35 6.58 -3.21
CA LYS A 177 -18.99 7.77 -3.79
C LYS A 177 -19.75 8.58 -2.74
N ARG A 178 -20.58 7.93 -1.92
CA ARG A 178 -21.37 8.61 -0.88
C ARG A 178 -20.46 9.25 0.18
N ARG A 179 -19.43 8.53 0.62
CA ARG A 179 -18.52 8.97 1.70
C ARG A 179 -17.65 10.15 1.28
N ILE A 180 -17.06 10.12 0.08
CA ILE A 180 -16.23 11.24 -0.44
C ILE A 180 -17.04 12.53 -0.54
N ASN A 181 -18.32 12.42 -0.92
CA ASN A 181 -19.20 13.56 -1.10
C ASN A 181 -19.92 14.00 0.18
N THR A 182 -19.66 13.36 1.32
CA THR A 182 -20.29 13.73 2.60
C THR A 182 -19.56 14.93 3.21
N PRO A 183 -20.19 16.12 3.30
CA PRO A 183 -19.57 17.27 3.93
C PRO A 183 -19.46 17.05 5.45
N SER A 184 -18.30 17.36 6.03
CA SER A 184 -18.16 17.38 7.49
C SER A 184 -18.73 18.67 8.07
N LYS A 185 -19.45 18.54 9.18
CA LYS A 185 -20.03 19.65 9.96
C LYS A 185 -19.28 19.86 11.27
N ASN A 186 -17.95 19.81 11.25
CA ASN A 186 -17.15 20.00 12.46
C ASN A 186 -16.37 21.31 12.49
N ASN A 187 -16.42 21.94 13.67
CA ASN A 187 -15.79 23.22 13.96
C ASN A 187 -14.48 23.09 14.76
N VAL A 188 -14.07 21.88 15.14
CA VAL A 188 -12.83 21.66 15.90
C VAL A 188 -11.66 21.58 14.93
N GLN A 189 -10.82 22.61 14.87
CA GLN A 189 -9.53 22.52 14.20
C GLN A 189 -8.49 21.96 15.18
N PRO A 190 -7.87 20.81 14.89
CA PRO A 190 -6.80 20.27 15.73
C PRO A 190 -5.55 21.16 15.63
N ASP A 191 -4.76 21.18 16.70
CA ASP A 191 -3.41 21.77 16.64
C ASP A 191 -2.53 20.88 15.76
N LEU A 192 -1.84 21.49 14.79
CA LEU A 192 -0.99 20.79 13.83
C LEU A 192 0.48 20.72 14.30
N LYS A 193 0.78 21.09 15.54
CA LYS A 193 2.14 20.91 16.09
C LYS A 193 2.43 19.43 16.33
N MET A 194 3.54 18.95 15.75
CA MET A 194 3.97 17.56 15.85
C MET A 194 4.04 17.04 17.30
N ASP A 195 4.65 17.78 18.22
CA ASP A 195 4.79 17.36 19.62
C ASP A 195 3.44 17.12 20.33
N LEU A 196 2.42 17.92 19.99
CA LEU A 196 1.08 17.75 20.55
C LEU A 196 0.39 16.53 19.94
N ILE A 197 0.51 16.34 18.63
CA ILE A 197 -0.02 15.16 17.93
C ILE A 197 0.60 13.88 18.51
N ILE A 198 1.92 13.86 18.73
CA ILE A 198 2.62 12.70 19.32
C ILE A 198 2.13 12.43 20.74
N LYS A 199 1.98 13.47 21.55
CA LYS A 199 1.45 13.35 22.91
C LYS A 199 0.03 12.78 22.93
N ASP A 200 -0.81 13.21 22.00
CA ASP A 200 -2.17 12.70 21.85
C ASP A 200 -2.16 11.21 21.46
N ILE A 201 -1.32 10.82 20.50
CA ILE A 201 -1.12 9.42 20.11
C ILE A 201 -0.63 8.59 21.31
N GLU A 202 0.34 9.07 22.07
CA GLU A 202 0.87 8.40 23.26
C GLU A 202 -0.23 8.19 24.31
N ASN A 203 -1.01 9.22 24.60
CA ASN A 203 -2.12 9.14 25.54
C ASN A 203 -3.20 8.15 25.09
N THR A 204 -3.60 8.20 23.81
CA THR A 204 -4.55 7.26 23.24
C THR A 204 -4.02 5.83 23.29
N THR A 205 -2.75 5.61 22.97
CA THR A 205 -2.10 4.28 23.04
C THR A 205 -2.15 3.72 24.46
N LYS A 206 -1.84 4.55 25.46
CA LYS A 206 -1.93 4.19 26.89
C LYS A 206 -3.36 3.89 27.32
N GLN A 207 -4.34 4.68 26.87
CA GLN A 207 -5.77 4.45 27.17
C GLN A 207 -6.28 3.14 26.58
N LEU A 208 -5.78 2.72 25.42
CA LEU A 208 -6.06 1.40 24.86
C LEU A 208 -5.40 0.27 25.66
N GLY A 209 -4.48 0.55 26.59
CA GLY A 209 -3.71 -0.48 27.29
C GLY A 209 -2.65 -1.16 26.41
N VAL A 210 -2.26 -0.54 25.29
CA VAL A 210 -1.23 -1.05 24.38
C VAL A 210 0.14 -0.51 24.79
N THR A 211 1.18 -1.35 24.72
CA THR A 211 2.54 -0.95 25.09
C THR A 211 3.23 -0.29 23.89
N CYS A 212 3.81 0.90 24.08
CA CYS A 212 4.64 1.54 23.06
C CYS A 212 5.71 2.39 23.76
N ASN A 213 6.98 2.17 23.42
CA ASN A 213 8.10 2.95 23.91
C ASN A 213 8.43 4.07 22.91
N PHE A 214 7.88 5.26 23.15
CA PHE A 214 8.09 6.43 22.31
C PHE A 214 9.54 6.94 22.33
N ASN A 215 10.33 6.61 23.36
CA ASN A 215 11.73 7.01 23.45
C ASN A 215 12.65 6.23 22.48
N GLU A 216 12.20 5.07 21.98
CA GLU A 216 12.91 4.26 20.99
C GLU A 216 12.61 4.69 19.54
N ILE A 217 11.76 5.72 19.36
CA ILE A 217 11.38 6.26 18.06
C ILE A 217 12.36 7.37 17.69
N GLN A 218 13.28 7.07 16.79
CA GLN A 218 14.11 8.08 16.16
C GLN A 218 13.31 8.79 15.08
N GLN A 219 13.16 10.11 15.19
CA GLN A 219 12.46 10.91 14.20
C GLN A 219 13.46 11.60 13.25
N LYS A 220 13.25 11.45 11.95
CA LYS A 220 13.94 12.21 10.90
C LYS A 220 12.95 13.08 10.17
N GLN A 221 13.21 14.39 10.12
CA GLN A 221 12.38 15.29 9.32
C GLN A 221 12.64 15.09 7.82
N SER A 222 11.56 15.03 7.05
CA SER A 222 11.54 15.03 5.59
C SER A 222 10.69 16.17 5.08
N GLN A 223 11.06 16.72 3.92
CA GLN A 223 10.24 17.74 3.27
C GLN A 223 9.00 17.15 2.59
N ASN A 224 9.05 15.88 2.17
CA ASN A 224 8.11 15.32 1.21
C ASN A 224 7.44 14.01 1.62
N SER A 225 7.94 13.29 2.63
CA SER A 225 7.53 11.92 2.91
C SER A 225 7.15 11.67 4.36
N PHE A 226 6.12 10.86 4.53
CA PHE A 226 5.86 10.08 5.74
C PHE A 226 6.27 8.63 5.44
N SER A 227 7.10 8.04 6.29
CA SER A 227 7.47 6.62 6.17
C SER A 227 8.11 6.12 7.45
N MET A 228 7.83 4.87 7.82
CA MET A 228 8.41 4.22 8.99
C MET A 228 9.29 3.02 8.59
N TYR A 229 10.39 2.82 9.31
CA TYR A 229 11.24 1.64 9.24
C TYR A 229 11.59 1.12 10.64
N TYR A 230 11.68 -0.19 10.77
CA TYR A 230 12.18 -0.82 11.98
C TYR A 230 13.50 -1.53 11.67
N SER A 231 14.58 -1.10 12.34
CA SER A 231 15.86 -1.79 12.32
C SER A 231 15.80 -2.93 13.31
N PHE A 232 15.72 -4.17 12.82
CA PHE A 232 15.71 -5.33 13.72
C PHE A 232 17.09 -5.59 14.32
N ARG A 233 18.17 -5.16 13.65
CA ARG A 233 19.53 -5.28 14.19
C ARG A 233 19.75 -4.39 15.40
N GLU A 234 19.22 -3.17 15.35
CA GLU A 234 19.38 -2.17 16.40
C GLU A 234 18.18 -2.14 17.37
N GLY A 235 17.09 -2.83 17.03
CA GLY A 235 15.83 -2.78 17.76
C GLY A 235 15.15 -1.41 17.74
N THR A 236 15.51 -0.54 16.79
CA THR A 236 15.12 0.88 16.75
C THR A 236 14.08 1.14 15.68
N VAL A 237 13.13 2.04 15.98
CA VAL A 237 12.16 2.52 14.99
C VAL A 237 12.63 3.85 14.44
N LEU A 238 12.85 3.93 13.13
CA LEU A 238 13.15 5.16 12.43
C LEU A 238 11.90 5.67 11.71
N LEU A 239 11.34 6.74 12.22
CA LEU A 239 10.16 7.39 11.68
C LEU A 239 10.56 8.64 10.90
N THR A 240 10.19 8.68 9.62
CA THR A 240 10.33 9.87 8.79
C THR A 240 9.00 10.60 8.73
N THR A 241 8.96 11.84 9.21
CA THR A 241 7.75 12.68 9.18
C THR A 241 8.01 14.00 8.48
N LYS A 242 6.94 14.60 7.94
CA LYS A 242 6.91 16.02 7.57
C LYS A 242 5.98 16.77 8.52
N GLU A 243 6.24 18.06 8.72
CA GLU A 243 5.34 18.92 9.50
C GLU A 243 3.94 18.94 8.86
N PRO A 244 2.87 18.64 9.62
CA PRO A 244 1.54 18.53 9.05
C PRO A 244 0.95 19.92 8.78
N LYS A 245 0.42 20.10 7.57
CA LYS A 245 -0.13 21.40 7.12
C LYS A 245 -1.65 21.43 7.05
N ASN A 246 -2.27 20.27 7.19
CA ASN A 246 -3.71 20.08 7.09
C ASN A 246 -4.11 18.78 7.82
N TYR A 247 -5.41 18.54 7.90
CA TYR A 247 -5.95 17.37 8.57
C TYR A 247 -5.51 16.03 7.96
N ILE A 248 -5.35 15.96 6.63
CA ILE A 248 -4.87 14.74 5.97
C ILE A 248 -3.43 14.43 6.39
N ASP A 249 -2.58 15.45 6.49
CA ASP A 249 -1.20 15.27 6.98
C ASP A 249 -1.19 14.83 8.45
N LEU A 250 -2.10 15.37 9.29
CA LEU A 250 -2.27 14.89 10.66
C LEU A 250 -2.67 13.40 10.68
N LEU A 251 -3.65 12.98 9.87
CA LEU A 251 -4.02 11.56 9.78
C LEU A 251 -2.88 10.67 9.28
N LYS A 252 -1.97 11.19 8.45
CA LYS A 252 -0.77 10.45 8.05
C LYS A 252 0.21 10.28 9.20
N VAL A 253 0.35 11.27 10.10
CA VAL A 253 1.14 11.10 11.33
C VAL A 253 0.55 9.95 12.18
N TRP A 254 -0.76 9.97 12.44
CA TRP A 254 -1.44 8.89 13.17
C TRP A 254 -1.23 7.52 12.51
N HIS A 255 -1.32 7.46 11.18
CA HIS A 255 -1.08 6.24 10.41
C HIS A 255 0.32 5.67 10.65
N GLU A 256 1.36 6.47 10.46
CA GLU A 256 2.73 6.00 10.63
C GLU A 256 3.02 5.55 12.06
N PHE A 257 2.50 6.27 13.06
CA PHE A 257 2.62 5.86 14.46
C PHE A 257 1.86 4.55 14.75
N GLY A 258 0.72 4.30 14.11
CA GLY A 258 0.06 3.01 14.19
C GLY A 258 0.93 1.88 13.66
N HIS A 259 1.73 2.11 12.60
CA HIS A 259 2.77 1.14 12.21
C HIS A 259 3.81 0.96 13.32
N VAL A 260 4.33 2.04 13.92
CA VAL A 260 5.31 1.96 15.01
C VAL A 260 4.81 1.09 16.17
N VAL A 261 3.59 1.38 16.64
CA VAL A 261 2.95 0.63 17.73
C VAL A 261 2.84 -0.85 17.34
N HIS A 262 2.39 -1.13 16.13
CA HIS A 262 2.27 -2.49 15.63
C HIS A 262 3.59 -3.25 15.68
N TYR A 263 4.69 -2.67 15.20
CA TYR A 263 6.01 -3.31 15.24
C TYR A 263 6.52 -3.58 16.65
N GLN A 264 6.36 -2.64 17.57
CA GLN A 264 6.83 -2.82 18.95
C GLN A 264 6.06 -3.90 19.73
N ASN A 265 4.86 -4.27 19.28
CA ASN A 265 4.03 -5.32 19.89
C ASN A 265 4.05 -6.66 19.14
N MET A 266 4.84 -6.80 18.07
CA MET A 266 5.00 -8.10 17.41
C MET A 266 5.85 -9.07 18.25
N ASP A 267 5.58 -10.37 18.13
CA ASP A 267 6.42 -11.41 18.72
C ASP A 267 7.83 -11.38 18.10
N LYS A 268 8.83 -11.02 18.93
CA LYS A 268 10.24 -10.89 18.52
C LYS A 268 10.88 -12.24 18.14
N SER A 269 10.24 -13.36 18.44
CA SER A 269 10.68 -14.70 18.02
C SER A 269 10.30 -15.04 16.57
N LEU A 270 9.39 -14.28 15.96
CA LEU A 270 8.99 -14.48 14.56
C LEU A 270 10.11 -14.05 13.61
N LEU A 271 10.40 -14.90 12.61
CA LEU A 271 11.42 -14.60 11.60
C LEU A 271 11.04 -13.34 10.81
N PHE A 272 12.02 -12.52 10.46
CA PHE A 272 11.78 -11.20 9.87
C PHE A 272 10.89 -11.15 8.59
N PRO A 273 11.04 -12.04 7.59
CA PRO A 273 10.13 -12.01 6.44
C PRO A 273 8.69 -12.34 6.86
N PHE A 274 8.54 -13.09 7.95
CA PHE A 274 7.24 -13.37 8.54
C PHE A 274 6.60 -12.09 9.12
N SER A 275 7.36 -11.34 9.92
CA SER A 275 6.89 -10.12 10.59
C SER A 275 6.61 -8.95 9.63
N LYS A 276 7.37 -8.83 8.53
CA LYS A 276 7.18 -7.76 7.54
C LYS A 276 6.10 -8.03 6.47
N LEU A 277 5.73 -9.29 6.20
CA LEU A 277 5.00 -9.63 4.97
C LEU A 277 3.66 -10.32 5.16
N HIS A 278 3.55 -11.26 6.10
CA HIS A 278 2.21 -11.71 6.51
C HIS A 278 1.45 -10.59 7.18
N ASN A 279 2.18 -9.70 7.84
CA ASN A 279 1.59 -8.64 8.61
C ASN A 279 1.27 -7.39 7.79
N LEU A 280 1.60 -7.27 6.49
CA LEU A 280 1.44 -5.96 5.84
C LEU A 280 0.00 -5.45 5.91
N HIS A 281 -0.99 -6.29 5.63
CA HIS A 281 -2.39 -5.85 5.74
C HIS A 281 -2.83 -5.62 7.20
N ASN A 282 -2.33 -6.37 8.19
CA ASN A 282 -2.68 -6.04 9.59
C ASN A 282 -1.94 -4.81 10.09
N MET A 283 -0.71 -4.58 9.66
CA MET A 283 0.10 -3.40 9.93
C MET A 283 -0.59 -2.16 9.34
N GLU A 284 -1.08 -2.26 8.10
CA GLU A 284 -1.95 -1.26 7.49
C GLU A 284 -3.27 -1.12 8.25
N GLY A 285 -3.85 -2.23 8.73
CA GLY A 285 -5.08 -2.19 9.51
C GLY A 285 -4.93 -1.52 10.88
N ILE A 286 -3.84 -1.78 11.60
CA ILE A 286 -3.54 -1.08 12.85
C ILE A 286 -3.23 0.39 12.56
N ALA A 287 -2.48 0.70 11.50
CA ALA A 287 -2.24 2.08 11.10
C ALA A 287 -3.52 2.85 10.79
N ILE A 288 -4.42 2.28 9.98
CA ILE A 288 -5.73 2.86 9.67
C ILE A 288 -6.60 2.95 10.93
N TYR A 289 -6.56 1.96 11.82
CA TYR A 289 -7.26 2.01 13.10
C TYR A 289 -6.78 3.20 13.96
N TYR A 290 -5.48 3.47 14.00
CA TYR A 290 -4.95 4.68 14.64
C TYR A 290 -5.44 5.97 13.97
N GLN A 291 -5.60 6.00 12.64
CA GLN A 291 -6.23 7.15 11.98
C GLN A 291 -7.67 7.35 12.45
N PHE A 292 -8.43 6.26 12.61
CA PHE A 292 -9.79 6.34 13.12
C PHE A 292 -9.85 6.84 14.57
N LEU A 293 -8.92 6.41 15.43
CA LEU A 293 -8.81 6.92 16.80
C LEU A 293 -8.48 8.41 16.83
N GLY A 294 -7.60 8.86 15.93
CA GLY A 294 -7.35 10.29 15.71
C GLY A 294 -8.64 11.02 15.32
N ASN A 295 -9.42 10.48 14.38
CA ASN A 295 -10.72 11.04 14.00
C ASN A 295 -11.65 11.19 15.23
N GLU A 296 -11.80 10.14 16.05
CA GLU A 296 -12.63 10.17 17.26
C GLU A 296 -12.15 11.21 18.27
N LEU A 297 -10.84 11.27 18.53
CA LEU A 297 -10.23 12.23 19.45
C LEU A 297 -10.53 13.68 19.03
N TYR A 298 -10.40 13.97 17.74
CA TYR A 298 -10.69 15.29 17.17
C TYR A 298 -12.17 15.48 16.81
N LYS A 299 -13.04 14.59 17.27
CA LYS A 299 -14.50 14.60 17.14
C LYS A 299 -15.01 14.52 15.71
N TYR A 300 -14.19 14.13 14.74
CA TYR A 300 -14.59 13.86 13.36
C TYR A 300 -15.37 12.53 13.25
N PRO A 301 -16.19 12.35 12.19
CA PRO A 301 -16.72 11.03 11.86
C PRO A 301 -15.59 10.01 11.85
N PHE A 302 -15.84 8.81 12.38
CA PHE A 302 -14.82 7.78 12.58
C PHE A 302 -13.96 7.51 11.35
N ASP A 303 -14.59 7.49 10.16
CA ASP A 303 -13.96 7.23 8.86
C ASP A 303 -13.66 8.50 8.05
N PHE A 304 -13.68 9.68 8.69
CA PHE A 304 -13.55 10.96 8.02
C PHE A 304 -12.26 11.04 7.19
N LYS A 305 -12.43 11.40 5.91
CA LYS A 305 -11.36 11.53 4.88
C LYS A 305 -10.57 10.26 4.56
N ILE A 306 -10.84 9.12 5.21
CA ILE A 306 -10.14 7.86 4.92
C ILE A 306 -10.44 7.38 3.49
N TYR A 307 -11.71 7.48 3.06
CA TYR A 307 -12.08 7.14 1.68
C TYR A 307 -11.54 8.13 0.63
N ASP A 308 -11.34 9.40 1.00
CA ASP A 308 -10.65 10.37 0.12
C ASP A 308 -9.19 9.98 -0.11
N MET A 309 -8.57 9.33 0.89
CA MET A 309 -7.17 8.86 0.83
C MET A 309 -7.03 7.50 0.12
N LEU A 310 -8.08 6.65 0.13
CA LEU A 310 -7.99 5.26 -0.29
C LEU A 310 -8.83 4.88 -1.52
N TRP A 311 -9.68 5.76 -2.06
CA TRP A 311 -10.50 5.42 -3.23
C TRP A 311 -9.66 4.90 -4.41
N TRP A 312 -8.46 5.48 -4.60
CA TRP A 312 -7.53 5.09 -5.66
C TRP A 312 -7.19 3.61 -5.58
N THR A 313 -6.90 3.13 -4.36
CA THR A 313 -6.59 1.75 -4.04
C THR A 313 -7.66 0.78 -4.53
N PHE A 314 -8.94 1.13 -4.37
CA PHE A 314 -10.06 0.31 -4.84
C PHE A 314 -10.16 0.29 -6.35
N ILE A 315 -10.05 1.45 -7.00
CA ILE A 315 -10.12 1.55 -8.46
C ILE A 315 -8.97 0.77 -9.10
N GLU A 316 -7.75 0.94 -8.60
CA GLU A 316 -6.56 0.20 -9.06
C GLU A 316 -6.75 -1.32 -8.90
N PHE A 317 -7.19 -1.77 -7.73
CA PHE A 317 -7.42 -3.20 -7.48
C PHE A 317 -8.44 -3.80 -8.46
N PHE A 318 -9.64 -3.21 -8.57
CA PHE A 318 -10.68 -3.76 -9.43
C PHE A 318 -10.30 -3.73 -10.90
N THR A 319 -9.64 -2.66 -11.35
CA THR A 319 -9.19 -2.53 -12.74
C THR A 319 -8.15 -3.60 -13.10
N VAL A 320 -7.13 -3.80 -12.25
CA VAL A 320 -6.09 -4.81 -12.50
C VAL A 320 -6.68 -6.22 -12.40
N TYR A 321 -7.59 -6.45 -11.44
CA TYR A 321 -8.29 -7.72 -11.30
C TYR A 321 -9.03 -8.08 -12.60
N GLU A 322 -9.87 -7.18 -13.12
CA GLU A 322 -10.69 -7.38 -14.33
C GLU A 322 -9.81 -7.55 -15.58
N TRP A 323 -8.76 -6.76 -15.68
CA TRP A 323 -7.85 -6.84 -16.83
C TRP A 323 -7.11 -8.18 -16.86
N LEU A 324 -6.60 -8.67 -15.73
CA LEU A 324 -5.97 -9.98 -15.66
C LEU A 324 -6.99 -11.12 -15.80
N GLU A 325 -8.19 -10.99 -15.23
CA GLU A 325 -9.28 -11.99 -15.36
C GLU A 325 -9.72 -12.16 -16.81
N SER A 326 -9.74 -11.08 -17.59
CA SER A 326 -10.03 -11.11 -19.04
C SER A 326 -8.85 -11.60 -19.90
N ASN A 327 -7.74 -12.05 -19.30
CA ASN A 327 -6.47 -12.35 -19.97
C ASN A 327 -5.97 -11.18 -20.81
N MET A 328 -6.11 -9.97 -20.27
CA MET A 328 -5.66 -8.72 -20.87
C MET A 328 -6.29 -8.40 -22.24
N LYS A 329 -7.43 -9.02 -22.56
CA LYS A 329 -8.18 -8.79 -23.81
C LYS A 329 -8.98 -7.49 -23.80
N GLU A 330 -9.44 -7.08 -22.62
CA GLU A 330 -10.15 -5.82 -22.46
C GLU A 330 -9.20 -4.62 -22.43
N ASN A 331 -9.71 -3.47 -22.85
CA ASN A 331 -8.97 -2.22 -22.74
C ASN A 331 -8.94 -1.77 -21.28
N ILE A 332 -7.75 -1.75 -20.68
CA ILE A 332 -7.57 -1.39 -19.28
C ILE A 332 -7.91 0.08 -18.98
N GLU A 333 -7.77 0.98 -19.96
CA GLU A 333 -8.19 2.36 -19.82
C GLU A 333 -9.71 2.50 -19.70
N ASP A 334 -10.45 1.71 -20.47
CA ASP A 334 -11.91 1.63 -20.38
C ASP A 334 -12.35 1.02 -19.05
N LEU A 335 -11.71 -0.07 -18.60
CA LEU A 335 -11.95 -0.66 -17.28
C LEU A 335 -11.74 0.35 -16.15
N PHE A 336 -10.62 1.07 -16.18
CA PHE A 336 -10.31 2.11 -15.21
C PHE A 336 -11.37 3.21 -15.21
N ALA A 337 -11.74 3.71 -16.39
CA ALA A 337 -12.75 4.75 -16.53
C ALA A 337 -14.13 4.29 -16.01
N ASN A 338 -14.53 3.06 -16.32
CA ASN A 338 -15.77 2.45 -15.85
C ASN A 338 -15.81 2.35 -14.33
N ASN A 339 -14.73 1.87 -13.71
CA ASN A 339 -14.63 1.80 -12.26
C ASN A 339 -14.64 3.21 -11.63
N LEU A 340 -13.96 4.18 -12.24
CA LEU A 340 -13.92 5.56 -11.75
C LEU A 340 -15.29 6.27 -11.82
N GLN A 341 -16.08 6.00 -12.86
CA GLN A 341 -17.47 6.51 -13.01
C GLN A 341 -18.40 6.06 -11.87
N LEU A 342 -18.13 4.90 -11.25
CA LEU A 342 -18.90 4.44 -10.10
C LEU A 342 -18.65 5.29 -8.85
N VAL A 343 -17.51 5.99 -8.78
CA VAL A 343 -17.13 6.86 -7.67
C VAL A 343 -17.45 8.33 -7.94
N TYR A 344 -17.21 8.81 -9.17
CA TYR A 344 -17.37 10.22 -9.54
C TYR A 344 -18.39 10.43 -10.66
N GLU A 345 -19.32 11.37 -10.48
CA GLU A 345 -20.37 11.70 -11.47
C GLU A 345 -19.82 12.33 -12.73
N LYS A 346 -18.83 13.22 -12.57
CA LYS A 346 -18.04 13.75 -13.67
C LYS A 346 -16.68 13.10 -13.57
N LEU A 347 -16.33 12.30 -14.58
CA LEU A 347 -15.00 11.72 -14.68
C LEU A 347 -13.95 12.83 -14.50
N PRO A 348 -13.16 12.76 -13.42
CA PRO A 348 -12.03 13.66 -13.30
C PRO A 348 -11.12 13.42 -14.50
N THR A 349 -10.45 14.47 -14.96
CA THR A 349 -9.43 14.37 -16.02
C THR A 349 -8.15 13.77 -15.45
N TYR A 350 -8.25 12.57 -14.85
CA TYR A 350 -7.13 11.75 -14.50
C TYR A 350 -6.75 10.93 -15.73
N PRO A 351 -5.50 10.99 -16.22
CA PRO A 351 -5.05 10.01 -17.21
C PRO A 351 -5.25 8.61 -16.63
N CYS A 352 -5.73 7.65 -17.43
CA CYS A 352 -5.72 6.26 -16.98
C CYS A 352 -4.27 5.87 -16.75
N PRO A 353 -3.86 5.58 -15.51
CA PRO A 353 -2.46 5.49 -15.21
C PRO A 353 -2.15 4.06 -14.85
N ILE A 354 -2.05 3.24 -15.88
CA ILE A 354 -1.37 1.95 -15.79
C ILE A 354 0.00 2.15 -15.12
N ARG A 355 0.61 3.33 -15.35
CA ARG A 355 1.74 3.89 -14.62
C ARG A 355 1.64 3.85 -13.08
N TYR A 356 0.49 4.19 -12.50
CA TYR A 356 0.29 4.25 -11.06
C TYR A 356 -0.14 2.91 -10.46
N PHE A 357 -0.37 1.88 -11.28
CA PHE A 357 -0.48 0.49 -10.83
C PHE A 357 0.91 -0.01 -10.44
N ASN A 358 1.48 0.58 -9.38
CA ASN A 358 2.87 0.35 -8.99
C ASN A 358 3.08 -1.10 -8.56
N LYS A 359 2.04 -1.71 -7.96
CA LYS A 359 1.91 -3.13 -7.60
C LYS A 359 0.43 -3.40 -7.37
N GLY A 360 -0.38 -3.64 -8.40
CA GLY A 360 -1.85 -3.69 -8.34
C GLY A 360 -2.47 -4.46 -7.16
N PHE A 361 -1.81 -5.50 -6.66
CA PHE A 361 -2.27 -6.23 -5.47
C PHE A 361 -1.62 -5.81 -4.13
N LYS A 362 -0.66 -4.88 -4.12
CA LYS A 362 -0.37 -4.06 -2.94
C LYS A 362 -1.60 -3.27 -2.53
N SER A 363 -2.37 -2.75 -3.48
CA SER A 363 -3.63 -2.06 -3.21
C SER A 363 -4.63 -2.97 -2.48
N PHE A 364 -4.67 -4.26 -2.83
CA PHE A 364 -5.47 -5.24 -2.11
C PHE A 364 -5.10 -5.35 -0.63
N ARG A 365 -3.81 -5.26 -0.26
CA ARG A 365 -3.37 -5.28 1.14
C ARG A 365 -3.86 -4.08 1.94
N TYR A 366 -3.92 -2.88 1.34
CA TYR A 366 -4.52 -1.70 1.97
C TYR A 366 -6.03 -1.87 2.14
N ILE A 367 -6.72 -2.48 1.17
CA ILE A 367 -8.16 -2.79 1.28
C ILE A 367 -8.42 -3.75 2.45
N LEU A 368 -7.62 -4.81 2.55
CA LEU A 368 -7.70 -5.75 3.67
C LEU A 368 -7.42 -5.04 5.01
N GLY A 369 -6.42 -4.16 5.07
CA GLY A 369 -6.13 -3.36 6.26
C GLY A 369 -7.30 -2.45 6.66
N LEU A 370 -7.92 -1.76 5.71
CA LEU A 370 -9.11 -0.94 5.97
C LEU A 370 -10.24 -1.78 6.57
N PHE A 371 -10.54 -2.93 5.97
CA PHE A 371 -11.58 -3.82 6.48
C PHE A 371 -11.21 -4.45 7.82
N LEU A 372 -9.93 -4.76 8.08
CA LEU A 372 -9.49 -5.17 9.40
C LEU A 372 -9.76 -4.08 10.45
N ALA A 373 -9.41 -2.83 10.15
CA ALA A 373 -9.62 -1.70 11.07
C ALA A 373 -11.10 -1.52 11.44
N PHE A 374 -12.00 -1.64 10.46
CA PHE A 374 -13.44 -1.67 10.70
C PHE A 374 -13.91 -2.92 11.46
N GLY A 375 -13.31 -4.08 11.20
CA GLY A 375 -13.57 -5.32 11.91
C GLY A 375 -13.23 -5.22 13.40
N ILE A 376 -12.04 -4.69 13.71
CA ILE A 376 -11.60 -4.39 15.09
C ILE A 376 -12.61 -3.46 15.76
N ARG A 377 -13.02 -2.38 15.08
CA ARG A 377 -14.01 -1.44 15.62
C ARG A 377 -15.33 -2.12 15.93
N SER A 378 -15.90 -2.84 14.96
CA SER A 378 -17.18 -3.53 15.12
C SER A 378 -17.14 -4.55 16.26
N TYR A 379 -16.01 -5.23 16.42
CA TYR A 379 -15.79 -6.19 17.50
C TYR A 379 -15.79 -5.52 18.88
N LEU A 380 -15.05 -4.41 19.03
CA LEU A 380 -14.95 -3.67 20.29
C LEU A 380 -16.27 -3.00 20.69
N GLU A 381 -17.01 -2.41 19.74
CA GLU A 381 -18.34 -1.82 20.00
C GLU A 381 -19.34 -2.85 20.56
N LYS A 382 -19.31 -4.08 20.04
CA LYS A 382 -20.23 -5.16 20.46
C LYS A 382 -19.95 -5.70 21.86
N ARG A 383 -18.70 -5.63 22.33
CA ARG A 383 -18.28 -6.36 23.53
C ARG A 383 -18.06 -5.49 24.78
N GLN A 384 -17.92 -4.16 24.67
CA GLN A 384 -17.64 -3.28 25.83
C GLN A 384 -16.41 -3.72 26.67
N ILE A 385 -15.43 -4.41 26.08
CA ILE A 385 -14.26 -4.97 26.76
C ILE A 385 -13.09 -3.96 26.72
N GLU A 386 -12.24 -3.98 27.75
CA GLU A 386 -10.91 -3.33 27.75
C GLU A 386 -10.09 -3.80 26.53
N SER A 387 -9.89 -2.89 25.58
CA SER A 387 -9.61 -3.18 24.17
C SER A 387 -8.17 -3.62 23.85
N GLY A 388 -7.25 -3.45 24.79
CA GLY A 388 -5.81 -3.57 24.56
C GLY A 388 -5.30 -4.97 24.26
N GLU A 389 -5.71 -5.97 25.04
CA GLU A 389 -5.20 -7.34 24.89
C GLU A 389 -5.59 -7.96 23.55
N TYR A 390 -6.79 -7.64 23.05
CA TYR A 390 -7.23 -8.10 21.73
C TYR A 390 -6.45 -7.44 20.59
N ILE A 391 -6.23 -6.12 20.66
CA ILE A 391 -5.42 -5.41 19.67
C ILE A 391 -3.97 -5.94 19.71
N LYS A 392 -3.43 -6.19 20.92
CA LYS A 392 -2.12 -6.82 21.11
C LYS A 392 -2.06 -8.20 20.47
N GLU A 393 -3.08 -9.03 20.61
CA GLU A 393 -3.11 -10.36 19.98
C GLU A 393 -2.99 -10.29 18.45
N ILE A 394 -3.68 -9.32 17.82
CA ILE A 394 -3.60 -9.06 16.37
C ILE A 394 -2.17 -8.65 15.97
N MET A 395 -1.50 -7.83 16.78
CA MET A 395 -0.12 -7.38 16.54
C MET A 395 0.91 -8.50 16.81
N TYR A 396 0.78 -9.18 17.94
CA TYR A 396 1.69 -10.20 18.46
C TYR A 396 1.87 -11.35 17.48
N ASN A 397 0.76 -11.86 16.96
CA ASN A 397 0.75 -13.06 16.13
C ASN A 397 1.23 -12.84 14.70
N GLY A 398 1.61 -11.62 14.28
CA GLY A 398 2.16 -11.44 12.94
C GLY A 398 1.18 -11.73 11.78
N GLY A 399 -0.10 -11.97 12.06
CA GLY A 399 -1.07 -12.53 11.11
C GLY A 399 -1.16 -14.05 11.03
N ILE A 400 -0.57 -14.82 11.98
CA ILE A 400 -0.68 -16.29 12.06
C ILE A 400 -2.15 -16.74 12.16
N HIS A 401 -2.94 -16.03 12.96
CA HIS A 401 -4.38 -16.16 12.95
C HIS A 401 -4.89 -15.29 11.82
N ARG A 402 -5.17 -15.90 10.67
CA ARG A 402 -5.74 -15.19 9.53
C ARG A 402 -6.97 -14.42 10.01
N ASN A 403 -6.85 -13.10 10.07
CA ASN A 403 -7.89 -12.19 10.54
C ASN A 403 -9.08 -12.12 9.55
N ASP A 404 -9.25 -13.16 8.73
CA ASP A 404 -10.22 -13.27 7.65
C ASP A 404 -11.63 -13.04 8.17
N GLU A 405 -11.97 -13.55 9.37
CA GLU A 405 -13.27 -13.30 9.99
C GLU A 405 -13.45 -11.81 10.35
N LEU A 406 -12.44 -11.17 10.93
CA LEU A 406 -12.49 -9.74 11.24
C LEU A 406 -12.58 -8.89 9.99
N ILE A 407 -11.79 -9.22 8.97
CA ILE A 407 -11.80 -8.54 7.67
C ILE A 407 -13.18 -8.72 7.02
N PHE A 408 -13.74 -9.93 7.05
CA PHE A 408 -15.08 -10.20 6.54
C PHE A 408 -16.13 -9.37 7.27
N ASN A 409 -16.09 -9.40 8.60
CA ASN A 409 -16.99 -8.63 9.47
C ASN A 409 -16.84 -7.12 9.24
N GLY A 410 -15.62 -6.63 9.03
CA GLY A 410 -15.35 -5.23 8.73
C GLY A 410 -15.85 -4.84 7.34
N CYS A 411 -15.68 -5.69 6.33
CA CYS A 411 -16.28 -5.48 5.02
C CYS A 411 -17.82 -5.42 5.11
N GLN A 412 -18.44 -6.36 5.83
CA GLN A 412 -19.89 -6.35 6.09
C GLN A 412 -20.33 -5.10 6.86
N TYR A 413 -19.58 -4.70 7.89
CA TYR A 413 -19.84 -3.49 8.65
C TYR A 413 -19.85 -2.26 7.73
N VAL A 414 -18.85 -2.13 6.86
CA VAL A 414 -18.76 -1.05 5.86
C VAL A 414 -19.94 -1.06 4.89
N LEU A 415 -20.33 -2.24 4.40
CA LEU A 415 -21.41 -2.39 3.41
C LEU A 415 -22.81 -2.17 3.99
N ASN A 416 -22.98 -2.31 5.31
CA ASN A 416 -24.26 -2.15 6.02
C ASN A 416 -24.51 -0.72 6.53
N GLN A 417 -23.54 0.19 6.38
CA GLN A 417 -23.70 1.63 6.65
C GLN A 417 -24.10 2.40 5.39
#